data_AF-A0A940G3Z0-F1
#
_entry.id   AF-A0A940G3Z0-F1
#
_cell.length_a   1.000
_cell.length_b   1.000
_cell.length_c   1.000
_cell.angle_alpha   90.00
_cell.angle_beta   90.00
_cell.angle_gamma   90.00
#
_symmetry.space_group_name_H-M   'P 1'
#
loop_
_entity.id
_entity.type
_entity.pdbx_description
1 polymer ?
#
loop_
_entity_poly.entity_id
_entity_poly.type
_entity_poly.pdbx_seq_one_letter_code
_entity_poly.pdbx_strand_id
1 'polypeptide(L)' 'MEELKDAIYYEQLARAARLKADAAGDADVARRLREAAGKHERQARRLRRSGG' A
#
# COMPACT_ATOMS: atom_id res chain seq x y z
N MET A 1 3.59 -5.43 19.15
CA MET A 1 3.35 -3.97 19.04
C MET A 1 4.03 -3.36 17.82
N GLU A 2 5.26 -3.77 17.48
CA GLU A 2 6.02 -3.28 16.31
C GLU A 2 5.37 -3.69 14.98
N GLU A 3 4.98 -4.95 14.81
CA GLU A 3 4.34 -5.44 13.57
C GLU A 3 2.99 -4.76 13.26
N LEU A 4 2.29 -4.30 14.30
CA LEU A 4 1.04 -3.54 14.16
C LEU A 4 1.30 -2.12 13.64
N LYS A 5 2.42 -1.49 14.05
CA LYS A 5 2.87 -0.20 13.50
C LYS A 5 3.31 -0.36 12.04
N ASP A 6 3.97 -1.47 11.72
CA ASP A 6 4.39 -1.77 10.34
C ASP A 6 3.18 -2.02 9.44
N ALA A 7 2.16 -2.73 9.93
CA ALA A 7 0.92 -2.93 9.17
C ALA A 7 0.25 -1.60 8.80
N ILE A 8 0.13 -0.67 9.77
CA ILE A 8 -0.42 0.66 9.56
C ILE A 8 0.44 1.46 8.57
N TYR A 9 1.77 1.36 8.68
CA TYR A 9 2.67 2.02 7.74
C TYR A 9 2.42 1.57 6.29
N TYR A 10 2.32 0.27 6.05
CA TYR A 10 2.01 -0.26 4.72
C TYR A 10 0.61 0.14 4.23
N GLU A 11 -0.37 0.32 5.12
CA GLU A 11 -1.69 0.85 4.74
C GLU A 11 -1.62 2.31 4.28
N GLN A 12 -0.83 3.13 4.97
CA GLN A 12 -0.62 4.52 4.55
C GLN A 12 0.09 4.59 3.20
N LEU A 13 1.10 3.73 2.96
CA LEU A 13 1.76 3.63 1.66
C LEU A 13 0.80 3.20 0.56
N ALA A 14 -0.06 2.21 0.82
CA ALA A 14 -1.08 1.79 -0.14
C ALA A 14 -2.03 2.92 -0.50
N ARG A 15 -2.51 3.66 0.50
CA ARG A 15 -3.40 4.81 0.30
C ARG A 15 -2.72 5.92 -0.49
N ALA A 16 -1.48 6.27 -0.13
CA ALA A 16 -0.72 7.29 -0.83
C ALA A 16 -0.46 6.92 -2.30
N ALA A 17 -0.13 5.65 -2.57
CA ALA A 17 0.07 5.16 -3.93
C ALA A 17 -1.21 5.23 -4.77
N ARG A 18 -2.39 4.93 -4.20
CA ARG A 18 -3.68 5.12 -4.88
C ARG A 18 -3.96 6.59 -5.22
N LEU A 19 -3.80 7.49 -4.25
CA LEU A 19 -4.00 8.92 -4.47
C LEU A 19 -3.08 9.45 -5.59
N LYS A 20 -1.81 9.01 -5.60
CA LYS A 20 -0.88 9.36 -6.67
C LYS A 20 -1.27 8.76 -8.01
N ALA A 21 -1.82 7.53 -8.03
CA ALA A 21 -2.28 6.91 -9.26
C ALA A 21 -3.49 7.65 -9.85
N ASP A 22 -4.39 8.12 -9.01
CA ASP A 22 -5.59 8.86 -9.42
C ASP A 22 -5.23 10.27 -9.93
N ALA A 23 -4.17 10.86 -9.37
CA ALA A 23 -3.61 12.14 -9.84
C ALA A 23 -2.64 12.00 -11.04
N ALA A 24 -2.27 10.78 -11.44
CA ALA A 24 -1.31 10.58 -12.52
C ALA A 24 -1.97 10.80 -13.89
N GLY A 25 -1.40 11.71 -14.69
CA GLY A 25 -1.83 11.94 -16.07
C GLY A 25 -1.36 10.88 -17.06
N ASP A 26 -0.36 10.08 -16.68
CA ASP A 26 0.18 8.99 -17.51
C ASP A 26 -0.40 7.64 -17.06
N ALA A 27 -0.95 6.89 -18.02
CA ALA A 27 -1.63 5.62 -17.76
C ALA A 27 -0.71 4.52 -17.24
N ASP A 28 0.55 4.47 -17.69
CA ASP A 28 1.54 3.50 -17.23
C ASP A 28 2.03 3.82 -15.83
N VAL A 29 2.23 5.10 -15.52
CA VAL A 29 2.54 5.56 -14.15
C VAL A 29 1.38 5.25 -13.22
N ALA A 30 0.14 5.55 -13.60
CA ALA A 30 -1.04 5.21 -12.82
C ALA A 30 -1.14 3.70 -12.56
N ARG A 31 -0.89 2.87 -13.58
CA ARG A 31 -0.88 1.41 -13.44
C ARG A 31 0.18 0.92 -12.46
N ARG A 32 1.43 1.39 -12.59
CA ARG A 32 2.53 1.02 -11.67
C ARG A 32 2.24 1.43 -10.23
N LEU A 33 1.64 2.60 -10.03
CA LEU A 33 1.23 3.08 -8.71
C LEU A 33 0.12 2.23 -8.10
N ARG A 34 -0.87 1.80 -8.90
CA ARG A 34 -1.91 0.84 -8.44
C ARG A 34 -1.33 -0.52 -8.09
N GLU A 35 -0.37 -1.02 -8.87
CA GLU A 35 0.34 -2.27 -8.56
C GLU A 35 1.13 -2.16 -7.24
N ALA A 36 1.82 -1.03 -7.03
CA ALA A 36 2.53 -0.74 -5.78
C ALA A 36 1.57 -0.69 -4.59
N ALA A 37 0.43 0.00 -4.73
CA ALA A 37 -0.61 0.03 -3.71
C ALA A 37 -1.05 -1.38 -3.32
N GLY A 38 -1.33 -2.24 -4.31
CA GLY A 38 -1.72 -3.63 -4.07
C GLY A 38 -0.63 -4.46 -3.36
N LYS A 39 0.66 -4.21 -3.64
CA LYS A 39 1.78 -4.84 -2.91
C LYS A 39 1.77 -4.44 -1.44
N HIS A 40 1.62 -3.16 -1.14
CA HIS A 40 1.58 -2.65 0.23
C HIS A 40 0.37 -3.19 1.01
N GLU A 41 -0.81 -3.27 0.40
CA GLU A 41 -1.99 -3.87 1.05
C GLU A 41 -1.78 -5.35 1.39
N ARG A 42 -1.17 -6.12 0.48
CA ARG A 42 -0.85 -7.53 0.75
C ARG A 42 0.12 -7.66 1.93
N GLN A 43 1.10 -6.76 2.02
CA GLN A 43 2.07 -6.75 3.11
C GLN A 43 1.41 -6.38 4.44
N ALA A 44 0.57 -5.33 4.47
CA ALA A 44 -0.20 -4.97 5.65
C ALA A 44 -1.08 -6.13 6.13
N ARG A 45 -1.80 -6.80 5.21
CA ARG A 45 -2.60 -8.00 5.52
C ARG A 45 -1.76 -9.16 6.03
N ARG A 46 -0.51 -9.30 5.60
CA ARG A 46 0.40 -10.33 6.11
C ARG A 46 0.82 -10.01 7.54
N LEU A 47 1.26 -8.78 7.79
CA LEU A 47 1.70 -8.33 9.12
C LEU A 47 0.59 -8.41 10.17
N ARG A 48 -0.64 -8.01 9.82
CA ARG A 48 -1.81 -8.18 10.71
C ARG A 48 -2.10 -9.64 11.07
N ARG A 49 -1.79 -10.58 10.17
CA ARG A 49 -1.98 -12.02 10.40
C ARG A 49 -0.83 -12.65 11.18
N SER A 50 0.36 -12.05 11.14
CA SER A 50 1.54 -12.52 11.87
C SER A 50 1.61 -11.98 13.30
N GLY A 51 1.11 -10.77 13.53
CA GLY A 51 1.12 -10.12 14.85
C GLY A 51 -0.14 -10.31 15.69
N GLY A 52 -0.95 -11.32 15.37
CA GLY A 52 -2.20 -11.69 16.06
C GLY A 52 -2.08 -13.02 16.80
#